data_AF-A0A7W3R6I8-F1
#
_entry.id   AF-A0A7W3R6I8-F1
#
_cell.length_a   1.000
_cell.length_b   1.000
_cell.length_c   1.000
_cell.angle_alpha   90.00
_cell.angle_beta   90.00
_cell.angle_gamma   90.00
#
_symmetry.space_group_name_H-M   'P 1'
#
loop_
_entity.id
_entity.type
_entity.pdbx_description
1 polymer ?
#
loop_
_entity_poly.entity_id
_entity_poly.type
_entity_poly.pdbx_seq_one_letter_code
_entity_poly.pdbx_strand_id
1 'polypeptide(L)'
;MLSEVVGYEFGDSDWLAVSTALPGTDDERAEGWYCYPLVGRSEVQVRLAQAVGSGVVSVEIGYAADDRLVVAVPLLLDVFARYRVLPEGGRL
;
A
#
# COMPACT_ATOMS: atom_id res chain seq x y z
N MET A 1 -2.59 9.84 5.65
CA MET A 1 -2.42 8.48 5.08
C MET A 1 -3.76 7.91 4.64
N LEU A 2 -3.79 6.85 3.81
CA LEU A 2 -5.04 6.19 3.38
C LEU A 2 -5.87 5.69 4.58
N SER A 3 -5.20 5.15 5.61
CA SER A 3 -5.80 4.72 6.88
C SER A 3 -6.62 5.84 7.55
N GLU A 4 -6.09 7.06 7.63
CA GLU A 4 -6.81 8.20 8.22
C GLU A 4 -8.06 8.61 7.41
N VAL A 5 -7.99 8.52 6.08
CA VAL A 5 -9.13 8.82 5.20
C VAL A 5 -10.30 7.89 5.53
N VAL A 6 -10.01 6.59 5.67
CA VAL A 6 -11.02 5.59 6.03
C VAL A 6 -11.36 5.60 7.52
N GLY A 7 -10.56 6.28 8.36
CA GLY A 7 -10.76 6.31 9.82
C GLY A 7 -10.28 5.05 10.53
N TYR A 8 -9.29 4.38 9.95
CA TYR A 8 -8.58 3.26 10.54
C TYR A 8 -7.30 3.78 11.21
N GLU A 9 -7.07 3.36 12.46
CA GLU A 9 -5.85 3.71 13.20
C GLU A 9 -4.77 2.67 12.88
N PHE A 10 -3.96 2.97 11.86
CA PHE A 10 -2.86 2.09 11.46
C PHE A 10 -1.66 2.29 12.41
N GLY A 11 -1.16 1.21 12.99
CA GLY A 11 -0.07 1.22 13.96
C GLY A 11 0.95 0.09 13.77
N ASP A 12 1.74 -0.16 14.82
CA ASP A 12 2.91 -1.04 14.77
C ASP A 12 2.55 -2.50 14.45
N SER A 13 1.40 -2.99 14.93
CA SER A 13 0.94 -4.35 14.63
C SER A 13 0.61 -4.53 13.16
N ASP A 14 0.02 -3.52 12.54
CA ASP A 14 -0.37 -3.54 11.13
C ASP A 14 0.88 -3.47 10.26
N TRP A 15 1.85 -2.65 10.67
CA TRP A 15 3.17 -2.61 10.04
C TRP A 15 3.91 -3.94 10.13
N LEU A 16 3.84 -4.61 11.28
CA LEU A 16 4.43 -5.93 11.47
C LEU A 16 3.76 -6.98 10.56
N ALA A 17 2.42 -6.96 10.46
CA ALA A 17 1.68 -7.87 9.59
C ALA A 17 2.09 -7.70 8.11
N VAL A 18 2.11 -6.45 7.64
CA VAL A 18 2.51 -6.12 6.26
C VAL A 18 3.97 -6.51 5.99
N SER A 19 4.91 -6.11 6.84
CA SER A 19 6.33 -6.38 6.64
C SER A 19 6.69 -7.87 6.74
N THR A 20 5.92 -8.65 7.50
CA THR A 20 6.10 -10.11 7.60
C THR A 20 5.57 -10.83 6.36
N ALA A 21 4.44 -10.37 5.80
CA ALA A 21 3.84 -11.00 4.62
C ALA A 21 4.60 -10.67 3.32
N LEU A 22 5.10 -9.44 3.19
CA LEU A 22 5.65 -8.91 1.95
C LEU A 22 6.79 -9.76 1.32
N PRO A 23 7.77 -10.33 2.06
CA PRO A 23 8.82 -11.16 1.46
C PRO A 23 8.33 -12.39 0.70
N GLY A 24 7.10 -12.87 0.98
CA GLY A 24 6.50 -14.03 0.30
C GLY A 24 5.59 -13.68 -0.88
N THR A 25 5.54 -12.41 -1.28
CA THR A 25 4.65 -11.91 -2.34
C THR A 25 5.35 -11.73 -3.68
N ASP A 26 4.58 -11.75 -4.76
CA ASP A 26 5.04 -11.71 -6.15
C ASP A 26 3.91 -11.13 -7.02
N ASP A 27 4.14 -9.97 -7.65
CA ASP A 27 3.12 -9.26 -8.40
C ASP A 27 2.82 -9.87 -9.78
N GLU A 28 3.71 -10.72 -10.30
CA GLU A 28 3.51 -11.46 -11.55
C GLU A 28 2.61 -12.68 -11.35
N ARG A 29 2.35 -13.07 -10.09
CA ARG A 29 1.48 -14.20 -9.73
C ARG A 29 0.12 -13.70 -9.27
N ALA A 30 -0.96 -14.20 -9.87
CA ALA A 30 -2.33 -13.85 -9.47
C ALA A 30 -2.61 -14.06 -7.97
N GLU A 31 -2.08 -15.14 -7.38
CA GLU A 31 -2.18 -15.46 -5.95
C GLU A 31 -0.98 -14.94 -5.12
N GLY A 32 -0.04 -14.23 -5.73
CA GLY A 32 1.16 -13.72 -5.08
C GLY A 32 0.95 -12.41 -4.31
N TRP A 33 -0.28 -11.91 -4.22
CA TRP A 33 -0.61 -10.65 -3.56
C TRP A 33 -1.05 -10.86 -2.12
N TYR A 34 -0.50 -10.09 -1.20
CA TYR A 34 -1.01 -10.00 0.17
C TYR A 34 -2.12 -8.95 0.25
N CYS A 35 -3.29 -9.34 0.73
CA CYS A 35 -4.43 -8.43 0.93
C CYS A 35 -4.51 -8.00 2.40
N TYR A 36 -4.47 -6.68 2.63
CA TYR A 36 -4.65 -6.07 3.94
C TYR A 36 -5.90 -5.17 3.95
N PRO A 37 -6.93 -5.51 4.74
CA PRO A 37 -8.13 -4.69 4.83
C PRO A 37 -7.92 -3.52 5.80
N LEU A 38 -8.26 -2.31 5.37
CA LEU A 38 -8.41 -1.14 6.25
C LEU A 38 -9.89 -0.97 6.55
N VAL A 39 -10.30 -1.39 7.75
CA VAL A 39 -11.71 -1.42 8.17
C VAL A 39 -12.01 -0.27 9.13
N GLY A 40 -12.39 0.88 8.58
CA GLY A 40 -12.79 2.05 9.35
C GLY A 40 -14.26 2.41 9.14
N ARG A 41 -14.54 3.70 8.94
CA ARG A 41 -15.86 4.19 8.49
C ARG A 41 -16.21 3.71 7.08
N SER A 42 -15.18 3.49 6.27
CA SER A 42 -15.26 2.86 4.95
C SER A 42 -14.27 1.70 4.92
N GLU A 43 -14.53 0.69 4.09
CA GLU A 43 -13.63 -0.43 3.90
C GLU A 43 -12.80 -0.22 2.61
N VAL A 44 -11.48 -0.38 2.74
CA VAL A 44 -10.55 -0.35 1.61
C VAL A 44 -9.64 -1.57 1.69
N GLN A 45 -9.53 -2.30 0.58
CA GLN A 45 -8.62 -3.43 0.42
C GLN A 45 -7.31 -2.94 -0.19
N VAL A 46 -6.21 -3.11 0.53
CA VAL A 46 -4.86 -2.78 0.06
C VAL A 46 -4.18 -4.09 -0.33
N ARG A 47 -3.88 -4.29 -1.61
CA ARG A 47 -3.12 -5.44 -2.09
C ARG A 47 -1.67 -5.01 -2.30
N LEU A 48 -0.74 -5.80 -1.78
CA LEU A 48 0.69 -5.52 -1.76
C LEU A 48 1.43 -6.72 -2.33
N ALA A 49 2.38 -6.47 -3.22
CA ALA A 49 3.28 -7.49 -3.72
C ALA A 49 4.68 -6.94 -4.03
N GLN A 50 5.72 -7.75 -3.91
CA GLN A 50 7.03 -7.37 -4.44
C GLN A 50 6.98 -7.37 -5.96
N ALA A 51 7.52 -6.30 -6.55
CA ALA A 51 7.71 -6.23 -7.98
C ALA A 51 8.97 -7.00 -8.39
N VAL A 52 8.78 -8.08 -9.16
CA VAL A 52 9.86 -9.00 -9.54
C VAL A 52 11.02 -8.26 -10.22
N GLY A 53 12.25 -8.57 -9.80
CA GLY A 53 13.46 -7.97 -10.37
C GLY A 53 13.71 -6.52 -9.95
N SER A 54 12.98 -6.01 -8.96
CA SER A 54 13.13 -4.65 -8.44
C SER A 54 13.19 -4.63 -6.90
N GLY A 55 13.49 -3.46 -6.33
CA GLY A 55 13.36 -3.20 -4.89
C GLY A 55 12.08 -2.45 -4.53
N VAL A 56 11.06 -2.44 -5.41
CA VAL A 56 9.81 -1.70 -5.21
C VAL A 56 8.65 -2.63 -4.86
N VAL A 57 7.61 -2.05 -4.27
CA VAL A 57 6.36 -2.73 -3.91
C VAL A 57 5.26 -2.27 -4.85
N SER A 58 4.61 -3.21 -5.51
CA SER A 58 3.39 -3.00 -6.27
C SER A 58 2.20 -2.89 -5.29
N VAL A 59 1.32 -1.93 -5.55
CA VAL A 59 0.18 -1.61 -4.68
C VAL A 59 -1.10 -1.51 -5.52
N GLU A 60 -2.13 -2.25 -5.14
CA GLU A 60 -3.49 -2.06 -5.66
C GLU A 60 -4.44 -1.67 -4.54
N ILE A 61 -5.34 -0.72 -4.82
CA ILE A 61 -6.32 -0.22 -3.86
C ILE A 61 -7.72 -0.54 -4.39
N GLY A 62 -8.42 -1.44 -3.72
CA GLY A 62 -9.81 -1.80 -4.00
C GLY A 62 -10.76 -1.18 -3.00
N TYR A 63 -11.85 -0.56 -3.46
CA TYR A 63 -12.85 0.06 -2.59
C TYR A 63 -14.20 0.18 -3.31
N ALA A 64 -15.28 0.18 -2.53
CA ALA A 64 -16.59 0.55 -3.04
C ALA A 64 -16.61 2.05 -3.36
N ALA A 65 -17.23 2.43 -4.48
CA ALA A 65 -17.29 3.83 -4.89
C ALA A 65 -18.08 4.67 -3.86
N ASP A 66 -17.39 5.66 -3.29
CA ASP A 66 -17.88 6.69 -2.38
C ASP A 66 -17.27 8.01 -2.88
N ASP A 67 -18.09 9.07 -2.97
CA ASP A 67 -17.69 10.41 -3.42
C ASP A 67 -16.38 10.90 -2.79
N ARG A 68 -16.10 10.53 -1.55
CA ARG A 68 -14.85 10.86 -0.87
C ARG A 68 -13.68 10.00 -1.35
N LEU A 69 -13.87 8.68 -1.45
CA LEU A 69 -12.79 7.75 -1.77
C LEU A 69 -12.36 7.86 -3.23
N VAL A 70 -13.28 8.13 -4.15
CA VAL A 70 -12.97 8.31 -5.59
C VAL A 70 -12.03 9.49 -5.85
N VAL A 71 -12.04 10.51 -4.98
CA VAL A 71 -11.11 11.65 -5.06
C VAL A 71 -9.86 11.43 -4.21
N ALA A 72 -10.04 10.97 -2.97
CA ALA A 72 -8.95 10.90 -2.01
C ALA A 72 -7.89 9.83 -2.36
N VAL A 73 -8.32 8.66 -2.86
CA VAL A 73 -7.37 7.57 -3.16
C VAL A 73 -6.42 7.94 -4.31
N PRO A 74 -6.88 8.39 -5.50
CA PRO A 74 -5.97 8.79 -6.57
C PRO A 74 -5.07 9.96 -6.16
N LEU A 75 -5.62 10.97 -5.46
CA LEU A 75 -4.84 12.12 -5.00
C LEU A 75 -3.69 11.70 -4.07
N LEU A 76 -3.95 10.79 -3.12
CA LEU A 76 -2.90 10.27 -2.24
C LEU A 76 -1.84 9.52 -3.04
N LEU A 77 -2.23 8.65 -3.98
CA LEU A 77 -1.29 7.94 -4.84
C LEU A 77 -0.46 8.90 -5.69
N ASP A 78 -1.04 9.97 -6.23
CA ASP A 78 -0.29 11.00 -6.98
C ASP A 78 0.72 11.75 -6.13
N VAL A 79 0.35 12.09 -4.88
CA VAL A 79 1.26 12.73 -3.93
C VAL A 79 2.41 11.80 -3.56
N PHE A 80 2.11 10.52 -3.29
CA PHE A 80 3.11 9.51 -2.92
C PHE A 80 3.84 8.91 -4.13
N ALA A 81 3.41 9.10 -5.37
CA ALA A 81 4.18 8.67 -6.54
C ALA A 81 5.36 9.63 -6.83
N ARG A 82 5.42 10.78 -6.16
CA ARG A 82 6.43 11.83 -6.36
C ARG A 82 7.49 11.84 -5.27
N TYR A 83 8.18 10.72 -5.02
CA TYR A 83 9.39 10.74 -4.20
C TYR A 83 10.56 9.98 -4.81
N ARG A 84 11.77 10.43 -4.47
CA ARG A 84 13.04 9.78 -4.77
C ARG A 84 13.60 9.26 -3.45
N VAL A 85 13.78 7.94 -3.35
CA VAL A 85 14.55 7.34 -2.26
C VAL A 85 16.02 7.48 -2.60
N LEU A 86 16.77 8.23 -1.79
CA LEU A 86 18.23 8.19 -1.85
C LEU A 86 18.69 7.07 -0.91
N PRO A 87 19.56 6.17 -1.37
CA PRO A 87 20.14 5.17 -0.48
C PRO A 87 20.97 5.86 0.60
N GLU A 88 20.74 5.53 1.87
CA GLU A 88 21.67 5.89 2.93
C GLU A 88 23.01 5.17 2.67
N GLY A 89 24.04 5.93 2.28
CA GLY A 89 25.41 5.43 2.14
C GLY A 89 25.98 5.34 0.72
N GLY A 90 25.28 5.80 -0.32
CA GLY A 90 25.82 5.85 -1.68
C GLY A 90 26.86 6.96 -1.88
N ARG A 91 28.14 6.64 -1.73
CA ARG A 91 29.26 7.51 -2.16
C ARG A 91 29.31 7.51 -3.70
N LEU A 92 29.34 8.71 -4.30
CA LEU A 92 29.50 8.94 -5.74
C LEU A 92 30.78 8.29 -6.29
#